data_AF-X1LGI7-F1
#
_entry.id   AF-X1LGI7-F1
#
_cell.length_a   1.000
_cell.length_b   1.000
_cell.length_c   1.000
_cell.angle_alpha   90.00
_cell.angle_beta   90.00
_cell.angle_gamma   90.00
#
_symmetry.space_group_name_H-M   'P 1'
#
loop_
_entity.id
_entity.type
_entity.pdbx_description
1 polymer ?
#
loop_
_entity_poly.entity_id
_entity_poly.type
_entity_poly.pdbx_seq_one_letter_code
_entity_poly.pdbx_strand_id
1 'polypeptide(L)'
;ILIDCIGLMETDFNAAYKKTFNIESLKRKARHSKYDILEIIYKKKEEALRVILTSNLTNQIFDLIGMTEEISDYLRGLILKYPNQ
;
A
#
# COMPACT_ATOMS: atom_id res chain seq x y z
N ILE A 1 -1.02 8.06 -7.79
CA ILE A 1 0.29 7.38 -7.64
C ILE A 1 0.41 6.15 -8.54
N LEU A 2 -0.40 5.09 -8.36
CA LEU A 2 -0.36 3.91 -9.26
C LEU A 2 -0.73 4.27 -10.70
N ILE A 3 -1.82 5.03 -10.88
CA ILE A 3 -2.24 5.53 -12.19
C ILE A 3 -1.12 6.36 -12.84
N ASP A 4 -0.51 7.27 -12.09
CA ASP A 4 0.63 8.05 -12.60
C ASP A 4 1.83 7.14 -12.95
N CYS A 5 2.06 6.06 -12.18
CA CYS A 5 3.15 5.12 -12.45
C CYS A 5 2.93 4.42 -13.79
N ILE A 6 1.69 4.04 -14.12
CA ILE A 6 1.32 3.48 -15.43
C ILE A 6 1.57 4.49 -16.54
N GLY A 7 1.14 5.74 -16.38
CA GLY A 7 1.41 6.78 -17.37
C GLY A 7 2.91 7.04 -17.60
N LEU A 8 3.71 6.95 -16.53
CA LEU A 8 5.16 7.05 -16.63
C LEU A 8 5.81 5.85 -17.32
N MET A 9 5.23 4.65 -17.27
CA MET A 9 5.80 3.50 -17.98
C MET A 9 5.84 3.71 -19.50
N GLU A 10 4.90 4.49 -20.05
CA GLU A 10 4.85 4.80 -21.48
C GLU A 10 5.69 6.04 -21.87
N THR A 11 6.08 6.87 -20.91
CA THR A 11 6.65 8.21 -21.18
C THR A 11 8.03 8.44 -20.56
N ASP A 12 8.30 7.89 -19.38
CA ASP A 12 9.58 7.97 -18.67
C ASP A 12 9.75 6.76 -17.74
N PHE A 13 10.42 5.74 -18.27
CA PHE A 13 10.63 4.46 -17.61
C PHE A 13 11.43 4.57 -16.30
N ASN A 14 12.41 5.48 -16.26
CA ASN A 14 13.23 5.72 -15.08
C ASN A 14 12.42 6.41 -13.97
N ALA A 15 11.56 7.35 -14.34
CA ALA A 15 10.62 7.97 -13.40
C ALA A 15 9.60 6.96 -12.87
N ALA A 16 9.07 6.09 -13.72
CA ALA A 16 8.18 5.00 -13.31
C ALA A 16 8.88 4.10 -12.27
N TYR A 17 10.11 3.67 -12.54
CA TYR A 17 10.91 2.85 -11.63
C TYR A 17 11.09 3.52 -10.26
N LYS A 18 11.51 4.79 -10.24
CA LYS A 18 11.66 5.56 -8.99
C LYS A 18 10.34 5.67 -8.22
N LYS A 19 9.22 5.84 -8.93
CA LYS A 19 7.89 5.95 -8.31
C LYS A 19 7.51 4.65 -7.60
N THR A 20 7.89 3.47 -8.11
CA THR A 20 7.62 2.19 -7.42
C THR A 20 8.23 2.13 -6.02
N PHE A 21 9.43 2.69 -5.80
CA PHE A 21 10.04 2.77 -4.47
C PHE A 21 9.33 3.73 -3.52
N ASN A 22 8.78 4.83 -4.03
CA ASN A 22 7.96 5.73 -3.20
C ASN A 22 6.70 5.00 -2.71
N ILE A 23 6.08 4.21 -3.58
CA ILE A 23 4.91 3.41 -3.20
C ILE A 23 5.32 2.36 -2.14
N GLU A 24 6.45 1.69 -2.32
CA GLU A 24 6.99 0.74 -1.33
C GLU A 24 7.23 1.40 0.04
N SER A 25 7.84 2.58 0.07
CA SER A 25 8.08 3.33 1.30
C SER A 25 6.78 3.68 2.03
N LEU A 26 5.78 4.17 1.30
CA LEU A 26 4.46 4.49 1.86
C LEU A 26 3.77 3.24 2.44
N LYS A 27 3.90 2.08 1.78
CA LYS A 27 3.35 0.81 2.27
C LYS A 27 4.03 0.32 3.54
N ARG A 28 5.36 0.43 3.63
CA ARG A 28 6.09 0.08 4.87
C ARG A 28 5.62 0.94 6.05
N LYS A 29 5.40 2.24 5.82
CA LYS A 29 4.81 3.15 6.83
C LYS A 29 3.38 2.73 7.19
N ALA A 30 2.56 2.41 6.19
CA ALA A 30 1.19 1.95 6.41
C ALA A 30 1.14 0.68 7.27
N ARG A 31 2.04 -0.31 7.06
CA ARG A 31 2.11 -1.50 7.92
C ARG A 31 2.34 -1.16 9.39
N HIS A 32 3.23 -0.20 9.68
CA HIS A 32 3.42 0.26 11.07
C HIS A 32 2.15 0.91 11.61
N SER A 33 1.55 1.83 10.85
CA SER A 33 0.30 2.48 11.26
C SER A 33 -0.84 1.49 11.52
N LYS A 34 -0.89 0.35 10.83
CA LYS A 34 -1.87 -0.72 11.12
C LYS A 34 -1.78 -1.18 12.56
N TYR A 35 -0.57 -1.53 13.01
CA TYR A 35 -0.37 -2.05 14.35
C TYR A 35 -0.61 -0.98 15.41
N ASP A 36 -0.16 0.25 15.18
CA ASP A 36 -0.39 1.38 16.09
C ASP A 36 -1.89 1.63 16.29
N ILE A 37 -2.67 1.59 15.20
CA ILE A 37 -4.13 1.78 15.25
C ILE A 37 -4.82 0.62 15.97
N LEU A 38 -4.46 -0.63 15.64
CA LEU A 38 -5.03 -1.80 16.28
C LEU A 38 -4.72 -1.84 17.79
N GLU A 39 -3.54 -1.41 18.20
CA GLU A 39 -3.18 -1.28 19.62
C GLU A 39 -4.11 -0.31 20.35
N ILE A 40 -4.41 0.85 19.75
CA ILE A 40 -5.35 1.83 20.31
C ILE A 40 -6.76 1.24 20.41
N ILE A 41 -7.22 0.54 19.36
CA ILE A 41 -8.56 -0.05 19.28
C ILE A 41 -8.73 -1.13 20.36
N TYR A 42 -7.78 -2.06 20.49
CA TYR A 42 -7.90 -3.18 21.43
C TYR A 42 -7.70 -2.79 22.89
N LYS A 43 -7.13 -1.61 23.18
CA LYS A 43 -7.09 -1.05 24.54
C LYS A 43 -8.44 -0.54 25.03
N LYS A 44 -9.44 -0.37 24.17
CA LYS A 44 -10.79 0.10 24.56
C LYS A 44 -11.58 -1.05 25.20
N LYS A 45 -12.02 -0.88 26.46
CA LYS A 45 -12.68 -1.92 27.25
C LYS A 45 -14.21 -1.82 27.29
N GLU A 46 -14.77 -0.67 26.93
CA GLU A 46 -16.16 -0.34 27.28
C GLU A 46 -17.19 -0.68 26.19
N GLU A 47 -16.76 -0.93 24.95
CA GLU A 47 -17.68 -1.23 23.84
C GLU A 47 -17.13 -2.28 22.86
N ALA A 48 -17.38 -3.56 23.16
CA ALA A 48 -16.89 -4.69 22.36
C ALA A 48 -17.32 -4.62 20.89
N LEU A 49 -18.57 -4.24 20.61
CA LEU A 49 -19.07 -4.11 19.24
C LEU A 49 -18.30 -3.04 18.45
N ARG A 50 -18.05 -1.88 19.07
CA ARG A 50 -17.30 -0.79 18.43
C ARG A 50 -15.86 -1.22 18.14
N VAL A 51 -15.20 -1.91 19.08
CA VAL A 51 -13.86 -2.46 18.89
C VAL A 51 -13.82 -3.43 17.71
N ILE A 52 -14.78 -4.35 17.63
CA ILE A 52 -14.87 -5.33 16.53
C ILE A 52 -15.04 -4.61 15.19
N LEU A 53 -16.03 -3.73 15.07
CA LEU A 53 -16.33 -3.03 13.81
C LEU A 53 -15.16 -2.16 13.34
N THR A 54 -14.53 -1.42 14.24
CA THR A 54 -13.39 -0.55 13.92
C THR A 54 -12.14 -1.36 13.57
N SER A 55 -11.89 -2.49 14.23
CA SER A 55 -10.77 -3.38 13.88
C SER A 55 -10.97 -4.03 12.51
N ASN A 56 -12.19 -4.44 12.16
CA ASN A 56 -12.53 -4.96 10.83
C ASN A 56 -12.33 -3.90 9.73
N LEU A 57 -12.81 -2.67 9.95
CA LEU A 57 -12.59 -1.57 9.01
C LEU A 57 -11.10 -1.29 8.82
N THR A 58 -10.34 -1.28 9.91
CA THR A 58 -8.88 -1.11 9.89
C THR A 58 -8.25 -2.18 9.00
N ASN A 59 -8.58 -3.46 9.23
CA ASN A 59 -8.07 -4.56 8.41
C ASN A 59 -8.41 -4.40 6.93
N GLN A 60 -9.67 -4.10 6.59
CA GLN A 60 -10.11 -3.90 5.20
C GLN A 60 -9.34 -2.77 4.49
N ILE A 61 -9.10 -1.65 5.18
CA ILE A 61 -8.30 -0.54 4.62
C ILE A 61 -6.88 -1.01 4.33
N PHE A 62 -6.26 -1.76 5.25
CA PHE A 62 -4.89 -2.25 5.05
C PHE A 62 -4.80 -3.38 4.01
N ASP A 63 -5.87 -4.14 3.80
CA ASP A 63 -5.94 -5.13 2.72
C ASP A 63 -5.96 -4.43 1.35
N LEU A 64 -6.69 -3.31 1.20
CA LEU A 64 -6.66 -2.48 -0.02
C LEU A 64 -5.27 -1.87 -0.28
N ILE A 65 -4.58 -1.45 0.79
CA ILE A 65 -3.18 -1.01 0.70
C ILE A 65 -2.27 -2.17 0.29
N GLY A 66 -2.53 -3.39 0.77
CA GLY A 66 -1.86 -4.62 0.36
C GLY A 66 -2.05 -4.91 -1.12
N MET A 67 -3.25 -4.78 -1.68
CA MET A 67 -3.48 -4.92 -3.13
C MET A 67 -2.67 -3.91 -3.94
N THR A 68 -2.49 -2.69 -3.41
CA THR A 68 -1.63 -1.67 -4.03
C THR A 68 -0.16 -2.16 -4.06
N GLU A 69 0.26 -3.03 -3.14
CA GLU A 69 1.57 -3.71 -3.10
C GLU A 69 1.79 -4.56 -4.32
N GLU A 70 0.91 -5.53 -4.49
CA GLU A 70 0.93 -6.49 -5.59
C GLU A 70 0.95 -5.78 -6.94
N ILE A 71 0.11 -4.74 -7.13
CA ILE A 71 0.08 -3.97 -8.38
C ILE A 71 1.42 -3.26 -8.62
N SER A 72 1.98 -2.59 -7.61
CA SER A 72 3.26 -1.89 -7.77
C SER A 72 4.42 -2.85 -8.02
N ASP A 73 4.40 -4.04 -7.43
CA ASP A 73 5.41 -5.06 -7.63
C ASP A 73 5.32 -5.67 -9.02
N TYR A 74 4.10 -5.88 -9.51
CA TYR A 74 3.86 -6.25 -10.89
C TYR A 74 4.40 -5.20 -11.87
N LEU A 75 4.08 -3.91 -11.68
CA LEU A 75 4.61 -2.82 -12.51
C LEU A 75 6.14 -2.77 -12.47
N ARG A 76 6.75 -2.93 -11.29
CA ARG A 76 8.20 -3.00 -11.14
C ARG A 76 8.81 -4.20 -11.87
N GLY A 77 8.13 -5.35 -11.82
CA GLY A 77 8.52 -6.56 -12.54
C GLY A 77 8.50 -6.36 -14.05
N LEU A 78 7.48 -5.66 -14.58
CA LEU A 78 7.44 -5.27 -15.99
C LEU A 78 8.61 -4.35 -16.35
N ILE A 79 8.90 -3.37 -15.49
CA ILE A 79 10.02 -2.44 -15.67
C ILE A 79 11.36 -3.20 -15.73
N LEU A 80 11.62 -4.09 -14.77
CA LEU A 80 12.86 -4.87 -14.73
C LEU A 80 12.98 -5.84 -15.91
N LYS A 81 11.86 -6.38 -16.39
CA LYS A 81 11.83 -7.34 -17.51
C LYS A 81 12.03 -6.66 -18.86
N TYR A 82 11.59 -5.41 -19.02
CA TYR A 82 11.65 -4.66 -20.27
C TYR A 82 12.28 -3.27 -20.10
N PRO A 83 13.55 -3.16 -19.64
CA PRO A 83 14.14 -1.89 -19.22
C PRO A 83 14.41 -0.88 -20.35
N ASN A 84 14.39 -1.31 -21.62
CA ASN A 84 14.85 -0.53 -22.79
C ASN A 84 14.02 -0.81 -24.06
N GLN A 85 12.71 -0.98 -23.94
CA GLN A 85 11.81 -0.79 -25.09
C GLN A 85 11.28 0.64 -25.10
#